data_AF-A0A815QQH5-F1
#
_entry.id   AF-A0A815QQH5-F1
#
_cell.length_a   1.000
_cell.length_b   1.000
_cell.length_c   1.000
_cell.angle_alpha   90.00
_cell.angle_beta   90.00
_cell.angle_gamma   90.00
#
_symmetry.space_group_name_H-M   'P 1'
#
loop_
_entity.id
_entity.type
_entity.pdbx_description
1 polymer ?
#
loop_
_entity_poly.entity_id
_entity_poly.type
_entity_poly.pdbx_seq_one_letter_code
_entity_poly.pdbx_strand_id
1 'polypeptide(L)' 'MTTIESDLPSSQMDKATIVHVRLVFLRIGEIDTLNEKYQAHVSIESRWSILFEKFSYKLSSDDQQRLNNGKSIS' A
#
# COMPACT_ATOMS: atom_id res chain seq x y z
N MET A 1 46.70 4.12 -13.83
CA MET A 1 45.73 4.47 -12.76
C MET A 1 44.36 4.33 -13.42
N THR A 2 43.73 3.19 -13.24
CA THR A 2 42.61 2.74 -14.08
C THR A 2 41.30 3.23 -13.49
N THR A 3 40.62 4.12 -14.19
CA THR A 3 39.26 4.56 -13.85
C THR A 3 38.31 3.39 -14.10
N ILE A 4 37.73 2.85 -13.04
CA ILE A 4 36.65 1.86 -13.12
C ILE A 4 35.37 2.67 -13.29
N GLU A 5 34.91 2.83 -14.52
CA GLU A 5 33.52 3.21 -14.80
C GLU A 5 32.66 2.00 -14.45
N SER A 6 31.94 2.08 -13.35
CA SER A 6 30.95 1.08 -12.98
C SER A 6 29.72 1.27 -13.85
N ASP A 7 29.71 0.65 -15.02
CA ASP A 7 28.52 0.34 -15.79
C ASP A 7 27.63 -0.60 -14.96
N LEU A 8 26.71 -0.03 -14.17
CA LEU A 8 25.53 -0.76 -13.71
C LEU A 8 24.33 -0.33 -14.58
N PRO A 9 23.63 -1.28 -15.23
CA PRO A 9 22.43 -0.95 -15.97
C PRO A 9 21.37 -0.42 -15.00
N SER A 10 20.97 0.83 -15.19
CA SER A 10 19.98 1.56 -14.40
C SER A 10 18.53 1.09 -14.66
N SER A 11 18.31 -0.21 -14.89
CA SER A 11 17.00 -0.75 -15.20
C SER A 11 16.45 -1.54 -14.02
N GLN A 12 15.43 -0.97 -13.38
CA GLN A 12 14.49 -1.63 -12.46
C GLN A 12 14.98 -1.86 -11.01
N MET A 13 15.33 -0.78 -10.30
CA MET A 13 14.96 -0.74 -8.88
C MET A 13 13.43 -0.59 -8.84
N ASP A 14 12.71 -1.67 -8.57
CA ASP A 14 11.30 -1.61 -8.21
C ASP A 14 11.18 -0.69 -6.99
N LYS A 15 10.76 0.55 -7.24
CA LYS A 15 10.66 1.59 -6.23
C LYS A 15 9.67 1.08 -5.18
N ALA A 16 10.11 1.01 -3.92
CA ALA A 16 9.27 0.56 -2.83
C ALA A 16 7.95 1.35 -2.82
N THR A 17 6.82 0.65 -2.77
CA THR A 17 5.50 1.28 -2.73
C THR A 17 5.31 1.90 -1.34
N ILE A 18 5.07 3.21 -1.31
CA ILE A 18 4.78 3.92 -0.08
C ILE A 18 3.31 3.68 0.28
N VAL A 19 3.08 3.14 1.47
CA VAL A 19 1.75 2.91 2.05
C VAL A 19 1.54 3.87 3.21
N HIS A 20 0.56 4.76 3.09
CA HIS A 20 0.13 5.62 4.16
C HIS A 20 -0.91 4.88 5.01
N VAL A 21 -0.59 4.63 6.27
CA VAL A 21 -1.51 3.98 7.22
C VAL A 21 -1.96 5.00 8.24
N ARG A 22 -3.28 5.11 8.41
CA ARG A 22 -3.93 5.89 9.46
C ARG A 22 -4.62 4.93 10.43
N LEU A 23 -4.22 4.99 11.69
CA LEU A 23 -4.83 4.21 12.76
C LEU A 23 -5.58 5.16 13.69
N VAL A 24 -6.83 4.83 14.00
CA VAL A 24 -7.69 5.59 14.91
C VAL A 24 -8.24 4.64 15.97
N PHE A 25 -7.95 4.93 17.23
CA PHE A 25 -8.57 4.25 18.37
C PHE A 25 -9.99 4.77 18.55
N LEU A 26 -10.98 3.89 18.43
CA LEU A 26 -12.40 4.22 18.60
C LEU A 26 -12.84 4.02 20.06
N ARG A 27 -12.34 2.95 20.69
CA ARG A 27 -12.61 2.63 22.10
C ARG A 27 -11.45 1.83 22.67
N ILE A 28 -11.04 2.16 23.88
CA ILE A 28 -10.17 1.32 24.70
C ILE A 28 -11.07 0.50 25.64
N GLY A 29 -10.85 -0.81 25.67
CA GLY A 29 -11.56 -1.78 26.48
C GLY A 29 -10.81 -2.09 27.77
N GLU A 30 -10.91 -3.33 28.24
CA GLU A 30 -10.23 -3.80 29.45
C GLU A 30 -8.71 -3.71 29.30
N ILE A 31 -8.05 -3.27 30.39
CA ILE A 31 -6.59 -3.18 30.52
C ILE A 31 -6.16 -4.18 31.59
N ASP A 32 -5.42 -5.20 31.18
CA ASP A 32 -4.75 -6.15 32.05
C ASP A 32 -3.30 -5.70 32.23
N THR A 33 -3.04 -5.03 33.36
CA THR A 33 -1.71 -4.51 33.69
C THR A 33 -0.74 -5.60 34.14
N LEU A 34 -1.22 -6.76 34.60
CA LEU A 34 -0.36 -7.87 35.02
C LEU A 34 0.28 -8.53 33.80
N ASN A 35 -0.48 -8.65 32.71
CA ASN A 35 -0.03 -9.27 31.46
C ASN A 35 0.33 -8.27 30.35
N GLU A 36 0.32 -6.97 30.66
CA GLU A 36 0.61 -5.87 29.71
C GLU A 36 -0.23 -5.92 28.43
N LYS A 37 -1.51 -6.27 28.58
CA LYS A 37 -2.46 -6.40 27.47
C LYS A 37 -3.62 -5.44 27.63
N TYR A 38 -4.11 -4.94 26.51
CA TYR A 38 -5.37 -4.21 26.48
C TYR A 38 -6.17 -4.58 25.24
N GLN A 39 -7.49 -4.46 25.36
CA GLN A 39 -8.39 -4.57 24.22
C GLN A 39 -8.64 -3.18 23.64
N ALA A 40 -8.69 -3.06 22.31
CA ALA A 40 -9.09 -1.83 21.66
C ALA A 40 -9.89 -2.12 20.39
N HIS A 41 -10.89 -1.27 20.15
CA HIS A 41 -11.55 -1.19 18.86
C HIS A 41 -10.86 -0.08 18.06
N VAL A 42 -10.31 -0.45 16.89
CA VAL A 42 -9.55 0.45 16.03
C VAL A 42 -10.13 0.47 14.62
N SER A 43 -10.09 1.65 14.00
CA SER A 43 -10.24 1.79 12.56
C SER A 43 -8.85 1.92 11.95
N ILE A 44 -8.57 1.08 10.95
CA ILE A 44 -7.31 1.10 10.20
C ILE A 44 -7.65 1.43 8.76
N GLU A 45 -7.03 2.49 8.25
CA GLU A 45 -7.16 2.93 6.87
C GLU A 45 -5.78 2.93 6.21
N SER A 46 -5.67 2.29 5.06
CA SER A 46 -4.42 2.22 4.31
C SER A 46 -4.63 2.78 2.90
N ARG A 47 -3.75 3.69 2.47
CA ARG A 47 -3.79 4.33 1.15
C ARG A 47 -2.41 4.25 0.50
N TRP A 48 -2.35 3.86 -0.76
CA TRP A 48 -1.13 3.88 -1.55
C TRP A 48 -1.44 4.28 -2.99
N SER A 49 -0.48 4.94 -3.63
CA SER A 49 -0.60 5.29 -5.04
C SER A 49 -0.29 4.06 -5.89
N ILE A 50 -1.21 3.68 -6.76
CA ILE A 50 -0.97 2.68 -7.80
C ILE A 50 -0.72 3.39 -9.13
N LEU A 51 0.26 2.90 -9.89
CA LEU A 51 0.38 3.24 -11.30
C LEU A 51 -0.81 2.61 -12.02
N PHE A 52 -1.82 3.42 -12.32
CA PHE A 52 -3.09 2.98 -12.91
C PHE A 52 -2.87 2.09 -14.13
N GLU A 53 -1.99 2.50 -15.04
CA GLU A 53 -1.65 1.75 -16.25
C GLU A 53 -1.12 0.34 -15.95
N LYS A 54 -0.21 0.20 -14.97
CA LYS A 54 0.35 -1.12 -14.60
C LYS A 54 -0.70 -2.04 -13.96
N PHE A 55 -1.73 -1.44 -13.35
CA PHE A 55 -2.79 -2.18 -12.65
C PHE A 55 -3.95 -2.54 -13.57
N SER A 56 -4.36 -1.64 -14.47
CA SER A 56 -5.50 -1.84 -15.36
C SER A 56 -5.31 -3.04 -16.29
N TYR A 57 -4.11 -3.24 -16.84
CA TYR A 57 -3.83 -4.39 -17.72
C TYR A 57 -3.94 -5.76 -17.03
N LYS A 58 -3.93 -5.80 -15.69
CA LYS A 58 -4.09 -7.04 -14.91
C LYS A 58 -5.54 -7.33 -14.53
N LEU A 59 -6.46 -6.44 -14.85
CA LEU A 59 -7.88 -6.59 -14.54
C LEU A 59 -8.63 -7.24 -15.69
N SER A 60 -9.80 -7.81 -15.39
CA SER A 60 -10.74 -8.28 -16.41
C SER A 60 -11.18 -7.13 -17.32
N SER A 61 -11.65 -7.44 -18.53
CA SER A 61 -12.20 -6.44 -19.46
C SER A 61 -13.31 -5.61 -18.81
N ASP A 62 -14.12 -6.25 -17.98
CA ASP A 62 -15.28 -5.65 -17.33
C ASP A 62 -14.84 -4.68 -16.23
N ASP A 63 -13.83 -5.05 -15.44
CA ASP A 63 -13.28 -4.19 -14.39
C ASP A 63 -12.47 -3.03 -14.97
N GLN A 64 -11.77 -3.23 -16.09
CA GLN A 64 -11.13 -2.14 -16.84
C GLN A 64 -12.17 -1.10 -17.31
N GLN A 65 -13.29 -1.56 -17.87
CA GLN A 65 -14.36 -0.68 -18.33
C GLN A 65 -15.04 0.06 -17.15
N ARG A 66 -15.19 -0.59 -15.99
CA ARG A 66 -15.71 0.04 -14.78
C ARG A 66 -14.78 1.15 -14.27
N LEU A 67 -13.47 0.92 -14.22
CA LEU A 67 -12.50 1.94 -13.83
C LEU A 67 -12.45 3.12 -14.80
N ASN A 68 -12.45 2.85 -16.10
CA ASN A 68 -12.43 3.90 -17.13
C ASN A 68 -13.65 4.82 -17.05
N ASN A 69 -14.77 4.31 -16.55
CA ASN A 69 -16.00 5.06 -16.32
C ASN A 69 -16.04 5.75 -14.94
N GLY A 70 -14.92 5.78 -14.21
CA GLY A 70 -14.81 6.41 -12.88
C GLY A 70 -15.53 5.66 -11.77
N LYS A 71 -15.92 4.39 -11.99
CA LYS A 71 -16.56 3.57 -10.95
C LYS A 71 -15.51 2.84 -10.13
N SER A 72 -15.76 2.70 -8.83
CA SER A 72 -14.95 1.86 -7.96
C SER A 72 -15.12 0.38 -8.32
N ILE A 73 -14.02 -0.37 -8.25
CA ILE A 73 -14.04 -1.82 -8.21
C ILE A 73 -13.85 -2.24 -6.75
N SER A 74 -14.60 -3.25 -6.32
CA SER A 74 -14.65 -3.78 -4.96
C SER A 74 -14.52 -5.28 -5.01
#